data_AF-A0A523RDG0-F1
#
_entry.id   AF-A0A523RDG0-F1
#
_cell.length_a   1.000
_cell.length_b   1.000
_cell.length_c   1.000
_cell.angle_alpha   90.00
_cell.angle_beta   90.00
_cell.angle_gamma   90.00
#
_symmetry.space_group_name_H-M   'P 1'
#
loop_
_entity.id
_entity.type
_entity.pdbx_description
1 polymer ?
#
loop_
_entity_poly.entity_id
_entity_poly.type
_entity_poly.pdbx_seq_one_letter_code
_entity_poly.pdbx_strand_id
1 'polypeptide(L)'
;MKNKLKNKWNESKQHWSLLAIGIYVGALIILWIEYFRGSLSLLGTTLYTFVTPPVLIFIYYIRKSIHQRNIYKFIFIILGGVALGWPIWALISFILIGATWSPFYNLQGISRTIILISTIVSSYSVAAYIFYKWGNKRDFRPFM
;
A
#
# COMPACT_ATOMS: atom_id res chain seq x y z
N MET A 1 38.94 -18.54 -6.77
CA MET A 1 38.14 -18.24 -5.55
C MET A 1 36.90 -17.39 -5.82
N LYS A 2 37.01 -16.28 -6.58
CA LYS A 2 35.89 -15.39 -6.97
C LYS A 2 34.67 -16.10 -7.61
N ASN A 3 34.89 -17.08 -8.51
CA ASN A 3 33.81 -17.82 -9.16
C ASN A 3 33.06 -18.78 -8.22
N LYS A 4 33.75 -19.40 -7.25
CA LYS A 4 33.12 -20.30 -6.25
C LYS A 4 32.22 -19.52 -5.28
N LEU A 5 32.63 -18.32 -4.87
CA LEU A 5 31.82 -17.43 -4.02
C LEU A 5 30.59 -16.89 -4.75
N LYS A 6 30.71 -16.56 -6.04
CA LYS A 6 29.59 -16.10 -6.87
C LYS A 6 28.53 -17.20 -7.07
N ASN A 7 28.96 -18.46 -7.26
CA ASN A 7 28.04 -19.59 -7.36
C ASN A 7 27.33 -19.89 -6.03
N LYS A 8 28.05 -19.93 -4.90
CA LYS A 8 27.43 -20.10 -3.56
C LYS A 8 26.42 -19.00 -3.24
N TRP A 9 26.70 -17.75 -3.64
CA TRP A 9 25.78 -16.63 -3.46
C TRP A 9 24.49 -16.78 -4.28
N ASN A 10 24.61 -17.26 -5.52
CA ASN A 10 23.45 -17.53 -6.37
C ASN A 10 22.60 -18.70 -5.85
N GLU A 11 23.23 -19.80 -5.41
CA GLU A 11 22.52 -20.94 -4.80
C GLU A 11 21.80 -20.56 -3.51
N SER A 12 22.44 -19.73 -2.67
CA SER A 12 21.81 -19.20 -1.45
C SER A 12 20.61 -18.32 -1.77
N LYS A 13 20.73 -17.39 -2.74
CA LYS A 13 19.59 -16.57 -3.20
C LYS A 13 18.41 -17.42 -3.69
N GLN A 14 18.71 -18.48 -4.42
CA GLN A 14 17.69 -19.39 -4.96
C GLN A 14 16.95 -20.12 -3.83
N HIS A 15 17.67 -20.54 -2.78
CA HIS A 15 17.08 -21.09 -1.56
C HIS A 15 16.21 -20.07 -0.80
N TRP A 16 16.67 -18.82 -0.66
CA TRP A 16 15.89 -17.77 0.00
C TRP A 16 14.60 -17.41 -0.76
N SER A 17 14.62 -17.41 -2.10
CA SER A 17 13.40 -17.22 -2.90
C SER A 17 12.42 -18.37 -2.75
N LEU A 18 12.91 -19.62 -2.69
CA LEU A 18 12.06 -20.80 -2.47
C LEU A 18 11.43 -20.78 -1.08
N LEU A 19 12.20 -20.37 -0.06
CA LEU A 19 11.69 -20.20 1.30
C LEU A 19 10.57 -19.16 1.36
N ALA A 20 10.76 -18.00 0.72
CA ALA A 20 9.76 -16.94 0.67
C ALA A 20 8.48 -17.36 -0.06
N ILE A 21 8.60 -18.11 -1.16
CA ILE A 21 7.46 -18.70 -1.87
C ILE A 21 6.73 -19.69 -0.96
N GLY A 22 7.46 -20.54 -0.24
CA GLY A 22 6.87 -21.49 0.71
C GLY A 22 6.08 -20.81 1.83
N ILE A 23 6.63 -19.75 2.43
CA ILE A 23 5.95 -18.96 3.47
C ILE A 23 4.70 -18.28 2.91
N TYR A 24 4.77 -17.73 1.70
CA TYR A 24 3.63 -17.10 1.04
C TYR A 24 2.49 -18.09 0.77
N VAL A 25 2.81 -19.27 0.24
CA VAL A 25 1.82 -20.35 -0.01
C VAL A 25 1.21 -20.83 1.32
N GLY A 26 2.01 -21.01 2.37
CA GLY A 26 1.51 -21.38 3.69
C GLY A 26 0.56 -20.34 4.29
N ALA A 27 0.92 -19.06 4.19
CA ALA A 27 0.07 -17.96 4.65
C ALA A 27 -1.25 -17.88 3.85
N LEU A 28 -1.21 -18.14 2.54
CA LEU A 28 -2.41 -18.23 1.71
C LEU A 28 -3.35 -19.33 2.16
N ILE A 29 -2.83 -20.52 2.41
CA ILE A 29 -3.64 -21.65 2.87
C ILE A 29 -4.35 -21.30 4.18
N ILE A 30 -3.65 -20.69 5.14
CA ILE A 30 -4.22 -20.25 6.42
C ILE A 30 -5.31 -19.18 6.19
N LEU A 31 -5.03 -18.19 5.34
CA LEU A 31 -5.97 -17.10 5.02
C LEU A 31 -7.28 -17.63 4.42
N TRP A 32 -7.20 -18.63 3.54
CA TRP A 32 -8.37 -19.28 2.95
C TRP A 32 -9.11 -20.18 3.94
N ILE A 33 -8.40 -20.88 4.84
CA ILE A 33 -9.03 -21.65 5.93
C ILE A 33 -9.84 -20.72 6.85
N GLU A 34 -9.28 -19.57 7.20
CA GLU A 34 -9.95 -18.56 8.04
C GLU A 34 -11.18 -17.95 7.32
N TYR A 35 -11.10 -17.74 6.00
CA TYR A 35 -12.28 -17.40 5.21
C TYR A 35 -13.37 -18.48 5.29
N PHE A 36 -13.05 -19.76 5.10
CA PHE A 36 -14.03 -20.86 5.19
C PHE A 36 -14.61 -21.02 6.60
N ARG A 37 -13.87 -20.61 7.63
CA ARG A 37 -14.36 -20.53 9.03
C ARG A 37 -15.25 -19.32 9.30
N GLY A 38 -15.37 -18.39 8.36
CA GLY A 38 -16.20 -17.19 8.47
C GLY A 38 -15.55 -16.03 9.22
N SER A 39 -14.26 -16.10 9.57
CA SER A 39 -13.56 -15.03 10.29
C SER A 39 -13.12 -13.88 9.39
N LEU A 40 -12.97 -14.13 8.08
CA LEU A 40 -12.56 -13.14 7.08
C LEU A 40 -13.61 -12.97 5.98
N SER A 41 -13.75 -11.74 5.47
CA SER A 41 -14.64 -11.45 4.34
C SER A 41 -14.00 -11.88 3.01
N LEU A 42 -14.82 -12.37 2.06
CA LEU A 42 -14.36 -12.79 0.73
C LEU A 42 -13.53 -11.71 0.03
N LEU A 43 -13.94 -10.44 0.17
CA LEU A 43 -13.30 -9.29 -0.45
C LEU A 43 -11.91 -9.02 0.18
N GLY A 44 -11.78 -9.13 1.51
CA GLY A 44 -10.49 -9.02 2.20
C GLY A 44 -9.52 -10.15 1.82
N THR A 45 -10.03 -11.38 1.78
CA THR A 45 -9.25 -12.58 1.45
C THR A 45 -8.73 -12.56 0.00
N THR A 46 -9.58 -12.14 -0.93
CA THR A 46 -9.22 -12.00 -2.36
C THR A 46 -8.23 -10.86 -2.58
N LEU A 47 -8.42 -9.69 -1.96
CA LEU A 47 -7.46 -8.59 -2.05
C LEU A 47 -6.08 -8.99 -1.53
N TYR A 48 -5.99 -9.67 -0.38
CA TYR A 48 -4.71 -10.13 0.14
C TYR A 48 -4.04 -11.15 -0.80
N THR A 49 -4.82 -12.03 -1.43
CA THR A 49 -4.30 -13.03 -2.37
C THR A 49 -3.71 -12.41 -3.63
N PHE A 50 -4.31 -11.34 -4.15
CA PHE A 50 -3.89 -10.73 -5.42
C PHE A 50 -2.96 -9.53 -5.27
N VAL A 51 -3.00 -8.81 -4.14
CA VAL A 51 -2.17 -7.62 -3.89
C VAL A 51 -0.80 -7.98 -3.33
N THR A 52 -0.71 -9.02 -2.51
CA THR A 52 0.54 -9.41 -1.84
C THR A 52 1.65 -9.87 -2.81
N PRO A 53 1.40 -10.69 -3.86
CA PRO A 53 2.45 -11.07 -4.81
C PRO A 53 3.06 -9.89 -5.57
N PRO A 54 2.26 -8.95 -6.15
CA PRO A 54 2.79 -7.73 -6.75
C PRO A 54 3.64 -6.93 -5.77
N VAL A 55 3.20 -6.75 -4.52
CA VAL A 55 3.94 -6.01 -3.50
C VAL A 55 5.28 -6.68 -3.18
N LEU A 56 5.32 -8.00 -3.02
CA LEU A 56 6.56 -8.74 -2.76
C LEU A 56 7.53 -8.70 -3.95
N ILE A 57 7.01 -8.87 -5.17
CA ILE A 57 7.79 -8.75 -6.40
C ILE A 57 8.35 -7.33 -6.51
N PHE A 58 7.54 -6.32 -6.20
CA PHE A 58 7.94 -4.93 -6.21
C PHE A 58 9.07 -4.66 -5.22
N ILE A 59 8.93 -5.07 -3.95
CA ILE A 59 9.96 -4.95 -2.90
C ILE A 59 11.26 -5.64 -3.32
N TYR A 60 11.17 -6.82 -3.93
CA TYR A 60 12.34 -7.59 -4.36
C TYR A 60 13.06 -6.93 -5.55
N TYR A 61 12.32 -6.41 -6.53
CA TYR A 61 12.89 -5.72 -7.70
C TYR A 61 13.45 -4.34 -7.35
N ILE A 62 12.85 -3.63 -6.38
CA ILE A 62 13.37 -2.36 -5.86
C ILE A 62 14.79 -2.54 -5.33
N ARG A 63 15.11 -3.65 -4.66
CA ARG A 63 16.47 -3.90 -4.14
C ARG A 63 17.56 -4.00 -5.21
N LYS A 64 17.22 -4.09 -6.51
CA LYS A 64 18.18 -4.39 -7.59
C LYS A 64 18.30 -3.28 -8.66
N SER A 65 17.47 -2.24 -8.61
CA SER A 65 17.36 -1.24 -9.69
C SER A 65 18.27 -0.02 -9.49
N ILE A 66 18.94 0.43 -10.56
CA ILE A 66 19.65 1.73 -10.64
C ILE A 66 18.70 2.91 -10.35
N HIS A 67 17.40 2.73 -10.55
CA HIS A 67 16.36 3.74 -10.29
C HIS A 67 15.75 3.62 -8.88
N GLN A 68 16.41 2.92 -7.97
CA GLN A 68 15.99 2.70 -6.57
C GLN A 68 15.39 3.94 -5.92
N ARG A 69 16.09 5.08 -6.01
CA ARG A 69 15.65 6.33 -5.38
C ARG A 69 14.31 6.84 -5.93
N ASN A 70 14.09 6.72 -7.23
CA ASN A 70 12.83 7.15 -7.85
C ASN A 70 11.68 6.22 -7.49
N ILE A 71 11.95 4.91 -7.40
CA ILE A 71 10.93 3.93 -7.03
C ILE A 71 10.58 4.06 -5.54
N TYR A 72 11.57 4.24 -4.66
CA TYR A 72 11.35 4.55 -3.24
C TYR A 72 10.58 5.86 -3.04
N LYS A 73 10.91 6.90 -3.81
CA LYS A 73 10.17 8.16 -3.82
C LYS A 73 8.70 7.93 -4.14
N PHE A 74 8.41 7.18 -5.21
CA PHE A 74 7.06 6.87 -5.64
C PHE A 74 6.28 6.10 -4.56
N ILE A 75 6.91 5.07 -3.96
CA ILE A 75 6.31 4.28 -2.88
C ILE A 75 6.03 5.10 -1.65
N PHE A 76 7.01 5.90 -1.21
CA PHE A 76 6.88 6.69 0.00
C PHE A 76 5.72 7.69 -0.12
N ILE A 77 5.56 8.28 -1.31
CA ILE A 77 4.45 9.18 -1.62
C ILE A 77 3.12 8.43 -1.69
N ILE A 78 3.06 7.26 -2.33
CA ILE A 78 1.81 6.50 -2.48
C ILE A 78 1.37 5.87 -1.15
N LEU A 79 2.25 5.13 -0.47
CA LEU A 79 1.94 4.52 0.83
C LEU A 79 1.60 5.58 1.87
N GLY A 80 2.36 6.68 1.91
CA GLY A 80 2.07 7.79 2.78
C GLY A 80 0.75 8.50 2.42
N GLY A 81 0.51 8.72 1.13
CA GLY A 81 -0.72 9.29 0.60
C GLY A 81 -1.95 8.45 0.95
N VAL A 82 -1.85 7.12 0.90
CA VAL A 82 -2.94 6.22 1.33
C VAL A 82 -3.11 6.24 2.84
N ALA A 83 -2.01 6.15 3.60
CA ALA A 83 -2.04 6.09 5.06
C ALA A 83 -2.60 7.36 5.73
N LEU A 84 -2.27 8.56 5.22
CA LEU A 84 -2.82 9.82 5.71
C LEU A 84 -4.05 10.30 4.94
N GLY A 85 -4.21 9.91 3.68
CA GLY A 85 -5.35 10.32 2.84
C GLY A 85 -6.68 9.80 3.37
N TRP A 86 -6.72 8.55 3.85
CA TRP A 86 -7.94 7.98 4.42
C TRP A 86 -8.40 8.70 5.71
N PRO A 87 -7.54 8.93 6.73
CA PRO A 87 -7.92 9.72 7.90
C PRO A 87 -8.38 11.14 7.58
N ILE A 88 -7.67 11.84 6.68
CA ILE A 88 -8.02 13.21 6.26
C ILE A 88 -9.38 13.22 5.56
N TRP A 89 -9.59 12.29 4.62
CA TRP A 89 -10.86 12.15 3.92
C TRP A 89 -12.02 11.81 4.86
N ALA A 90 -11.82 10.89 5.80
CA ALA A 90 -12.84 10.49 6.76
C ALA A 90 -13.27 11.67 7.64
N LEU A 91 -12.32 12.46 8.13
CA LEU A 91 -12.58 13.68 8.90
C LEU A 91 -13.37 14.71 8.09
N ILE A 92 -12.89 15.03 6.88
CA ILE A 92 -13.54 16.00 6.00
C ILE A 92 -14.95 15.55 5.63
N SER A 93 -15.12 14.27 5.29
CA SER A 93 -16.43 13.71 4.92
C SER A 93 -17.40 13.67 6.10
N PHE A 94 -16.91 13.41 7.30
CA PHE A 94 -17.73 13.47 8.50
C PHE A 94 -18.23 14.90 8.76
N ILE A 95 -17.34 15.89 8.70
CA ILE A 95 -17.66 17.31 8.91
C ILE A 95 -18.61 17.83 7.82
N LEU A 96 -18.37 17.46 6.56
CA LEU A 96 -19.08 18.00 5.41
C LEU A 96 -20.32 17.22 5.00
N ILE A 97 -20.52 15.97 5.44
CA ILE A 97 -21.64 15.13 4.96
C ILE A 97 -22.21 14.25 6.08
N GLY A 98 -21.37 13.69 6.95
CA GLY A 98 -21.76 12.66 7.91
C GLY A 98 -22.51 13.20 9.14
N ALA A 99 -22.12 14.35 9.67
CA ALA A 99 -22.71 14.90 10.88
C ALA A 99 -24.11 15.47 10.64
N THR A 100 -25.02 15.37 11.62
CA THR A 100 -26.39 15.91 11.50
C THR A 100 -26.45 17.43 11.37
N TRP A 101 -25.42 18.12 11.86
CA TRP A 101 -25.23 19.57 11.72
C TRP A 101 -24.44 19.96 10.45
N SER A 102 -24.07 18.98 9.63
CA SER A 102 -23.26 19.22 8.45
C SER A 102 -23.97 20.10 7.42
N PRO A 103 -23.24 21.02 6.74
CA PRO A 103 -23.80 21.85 5.68
C PRO A 103 -24.39 21.05 4.52
N PHE A 104 -23.93 19.82 4.28
CA PHE A 104 -24.42 18.97 3.20
C PHE A 104 -25.11 17.69 3.69
N TYR A 105 -25.58 17.67 4.94
CA TYR A 105 -26.29 16.52 5.51
C TYR A 105 -27.52 16.09 4.69
N ASN A 106 -28.31 17.08 4.24
CA ASN A 106 -29.57 16.86 3.51
C ASN A 106 -29.38 16.73 1.99
N LEU A 107 -28.17 16.89 1.46
CA LEU A 107 -27.92 16.73 0.02
C LEU A 107 -28.01 15.25 -0.37
N GLN A 108 -28.72 14.96 -1.46
CA GLN A 108 -28.94 13.60 -1.96
C GLN A 108 -28.63 13.50 -3.46
N GLY A 109 -28.47 12.27 -3.93
CA GLY A 109 -28.23 11.98 -5.35
C GLY A 109 -26.85 12.43 -5.84
N ILE A 110 -26.80 12.87 -7.10
CA ILE A 110 -25.55 13.10 -7.85
C ILE A 110 -24.66 14.17 -7.20
N SER A 111 -25.24 15.22 -6.62
CA SER A 111 -24.50 16.31 -5.96
C SER A 111 -23.71 15.82 -4.74
N ARG A 112 -24.30 14.95 -3.91
CA ARG A 112 -23.60 14.32 -2.78
C ARG A 112 -22.44 13.45 -3.25
N THR A 113 -22.64 12.69 -4.33
CA THR A 113 -21.58 11.85 -4.92
C THR A 113 -20.43 12.69 -5.45
N ILE A 114 -20.71 13.82 -6.12
CA ILE A 114 -19.67 14.74 -6.61
C ILE A 114 -18.85 15.29 -5.45
N ILE A 115 -19.50 15.80 -4.39
CA ILE A 115 -18.81 16.33 -3.21
C ILE A 115 -17.94 15.25 -2.55
N LEU A 116 -18.46 14.02 -2.45
CA LEU A 116 -17.72 12.90 -1.88
C LEU A 116 -16.49 12.54 -2.73
N ILE A 117 -16.61 12.49 -4.06
CA ILE A 117 -15.46 12.24 -4.94
C ILE A 117 -14.44 13.38 -4.84
N SER A 118 -14.89 14.65 -4.85
CA SER A 118 -14.01 15.81 -4.72
C SER A 118 -13.25 15.80 -3.39
N THR A 119 -13.88 15.41 -2.29
CA THR A 119 -13.23 15.29 -0.98
C THR A 119 -12.25 14.12 -0.94
N ILE A 120 -12.53 12.99 -1.60
CA ILE A 120 -11.56 11.90 -1.75
C ILE A 120 -10.32 12.40 -2.50
N VAL A 121 -10.49 12.92 -3.71
CA VAL A 121 -9.36 13.31 -4.58
C VAL A 121 -8.48 14.34 -3.88
N SER A 122 -9.08 15.39 -3.33
CA SER A 122 -8.35 16.44 -2.61
C SER A 122 -7.61 15.91 -1.39
N SER A 123 -8.22 15.05 -0.57
CA SER A 123 -7.59 14.50 0.64
C SER A 123 -6.36 13.66 0.32
N TYR A 124 -6.45 12.79 -0.69
CA TYR A 124 -5.33 11.95 -1.11
C TYR A 124 -4.24 12.78 -1.81
N SER A 125 -4.60 13.81 -2.58
CA SER A 125 -3.63 14.75 -3.16
C SER A 125 -2.88 15.54 -2.10
N VAL A 126 -3.57 16.04 -1.07
CA VAL A 126 -2.95 16.76 0.06
C VAL A 126 -2.02 15.82 0.84
N ALA A 127 -2.47 14.60 1.16
CA ALA A 127 -1.64 13.61 1.84
C ALA A 127 -0.37 13.25 1.03
N ALA A 128 -0.52 13.00 -0.27
CA ALA A 128 0.60 12.73 -1.17
C ALA A 128 1.58 13.92 -1.22
N TYR A 129 1.09 15.16 -1.25
CA TYR A 129 1.92 16.36 -1.23
C TYR A 129 2.70 16.50 0.09
N ILE A 130 2.07 16.24 1.24
CA ILE A 130 2.74 16.24 2.55
C ILE A 130 3.89 15.23 2.56
N PHE A 131 3.64 14.00 2.10
CA PHE A 131 4.68 12.96 2.03
C PHE A 131 5.76 13.25 0.98
N TYR A 132 5.42 13.88 -0.14
CA TYR A 132 6.41 14.37 -1.09
C TYR A 132 7.33 15.40 -0.45
N LYS A 133 6.78 16.39 0.26
CA LYS A 133 7.56 17.43 0.95
C LYS A 133 8.41 16.84 2.08
N TRP A 134 7.86 15.88 2.83
CA TRP A 134 8.57 15.21 3.90
C TRP A 134 9.70 14.31 3.40
N GLY A 135 9.43 13.55 2.33
CA GLY A 135 10.44 12.71 1.67
C GLY A 135 11.54 13.53 1.02
N ASN A 136 11.22 14.69 0.41
CA ASN A 136 12.24 15.64 -0.08
C ASN A 136 13.17 16.11 1.04
N LYS A 137 12.64 16.42 2.24
CA LYS A 137 13.48 16.80 3.40
C LYS A 137 14.42 15.68 3.87
N ARG A 138 14.08 14.42 3.60
CA ARG A 138 14.85 13.23 3.99
C ARG A 138 15.61 12.59 2.82
N ASP A 139 15.69 13.28 1.68
CA ASP A 139 16.31 12.79 0.44
C ASP A 139 15.72 11.47 -0.11
N PHE A 140 14.54 11.05 0.40
CA PHE A 140 13.95 9.72 0.19
C PHE A 140 14.89 8.55 0.52
N ARG A 141 15.78 8.73 1.50
CA ARG A 141 16.64 7.64 1.96
C ARG A 141 15.82 6.67 2.81
N PRO A 142 15.81 5.36 2.50
CA PRO A 142 15.15 4.36 3.34
C PRO A 142 16.02 4.15 4.58
N PHE A 143 15.69 4.87 5.66
CA PHE A 143 16.27 4.79 7.02
C PHE A 143 17.82 4.66 7.10
N MET A 144 18.48 5.72 7.59
CA MET A 144 19.80 5.54 8.23
C MET A 144 19.63 4.77 9.53
#